data_AF-A0A382XT86-F1
#
_entry.id   AF-A0A382XT86-F1
#
_cell.length_a   1.000
_cell.length_b   1.000
_cell.length_c   1.000
_cell.angle_alpha   90.00
_cell.angle_beta   90.00
_cell.angle_gamma   90.00
#
_symmetry.space_group_name_H-M   'P 1'
#
loop_
_entity.id
_entity.type
_entity.pdbx_description
1 polymer ?
#
loop_
_entity_poly.entity_id
_entity_poly.type
_entity_poly.pdbx_seq_one_letter_code
_entity_poly.pdbx_strand_id
1 'polypeptide(L)'
;MKKLTHVSSLLLIILFSGLYLQPITIAQADDLTDILVAAEKNNIQAQLVLGIMHEQGIGVALNDTRSAYWWQRALDNGYVDIAK
;
A
#
# COMPACT_ATOMS: atom_id res chain seq x y z
N MET A 1 27.39 -7.36 -43.45
CA MET A 1 26.09 -7.59 -42.78
C MET A 1 26.28 -7.73 -41.27
N LYS A 2 26.56 -6.65 -40.52
CA LYS A 2 26.75 -6.67 -39.05
C LYS A 2 26.34 -5.34 -38.38
N LYS A 3 25.13 -4.83 -38.63
CA LYS A 3 24.62 -3.61 -37.95
C LYS A 3 23.12 -3.68 -37.57
N LEU A 4 22.59 -4.89 -37.30
CA LEU A 4 21.19 -5.04 -36.88
C LEU A 4 21.01 -5.76 -35.53
N THR A 5 22.10 -6.02 -34.80
CA THR A 5 22.05 -6.67 -33.48
C THR A 5 21.94 -5.68 -32.33
N HIS A 6 22.59 -4.51 -32.40
CA HIS A 6 22.59 -3.55 -31.29
C HIS A 6 21.23 -2.87 -31.04
N VAL A 7 20.50 -2.51 -32.09
CA VAL A 7 19.19 -1.85 -31.98
C VAL A 7 18.10 -2.84 -31.59
N SER A 8 18.18 -4.09 -32.08
CA SER A 8 17.27 -5.19 -31.68
C SER A 8 17.44 -5.57 -30.21
N SER A 9 18.67 -5.56 -29.69
CA SER A 9 18.93 -5.76 -28.26
C SER A 9 18.39 -4.60 -27.39
N LEU A 10 18.47 -3.36 -27.88
CA LEU A 10 17.92 -2.20 -27.16
C LEU A 10 16.38 -2.25 -27.08
N LEU A 11 15.72 -2.68 -28.16
CA LEU A 11 14.26 -2.83 -28.21
C LEU A 11 13.77 -3.94 -27.26
N LEU A 12 14.50 -5.05 -27.15
CA LEU A 12 14.16 -6.10 -26.21
C LEU A 12 14.28 -5.64 -24.76
N ILE A 13 15.30 -4.85 -24.40
CA ILE A 13 15.47 -4.32 -23.04
C ILE A 13 14.34 -3.34 -22.69
N ILE A 14 13.91 -2.48 -23.62
CA ILE A 14 12.82 -1.53 -23.40
C ILE A 14 11.47 -2.27 -23.24
N LEU A 15 11.23 -3.30 -24.05
CA LEU A 15 10.05 -4.17 -23.91
C LEU A 15 10.08 -4.99 -22.62
N PHE A 16 11.26 -5.44 -22.18
CA PHE A 16 11.46 -6.08 -20.89
C PHE A 16 11.14 -5.08 -19.76
N SER A 17 11.81 -3.91 -19.72
CA SER A 17 11.59 -2.88 -18.69
C SER A 17 10.15 -2.34 -18.63
N GLY A 18 9.46 -2.29 -19.77
CA GLY A 18 8.04 -1.93 -19.86
C GLY A 18 7.09 -3.03 -19.36
N LEU A 19 7.57 -4.26 -19.22
CA LEU A 19 6.84 -5.39 -18.60
C LEU A 19 7.22 -5.63 -17.12
N TYR A 20 8.27 -4.97 -16.59
CA TYR A 20 8.73 -5.15 -15.21
C TYR A 20 8.01 -4.29 -14.16
N LEU A 21 7.08 -3.43 -14.57
CA LEU A 21 6.05 -2.94 -13.65
C LEU A 21 4.74 -3.70 -13.91
N GLN A 22 4.78 -5.02 -13.71
CA GLN A 22 3.64 -5.61 -13.02
C GLN A 22 3.52 -4.79 -11.72
N PRO A 23 2.39 -4.13 -11.38
CA PRO A 23 2.22 -3.75 -9.98
C PRO A 23 2.53 -5.00 -9.18
N ILE A 24 3.36 -4.85 -8.14
CA ILE A 24 3.55 -5.91 -7.15
C ILE A 24 2.18 -6.08 -6.48
N THR A 25 1.27 -6.76 -7.16
CA THR A 25 -0.01 -7.15 -6.64
C THR A 25 0.32 -8.38 -5.81
N ILE A 26 0.80 -8.12 -4.60
CA ILE A 26 0.72 -9.09 -3.53
C ILE A 26 -0.75 -9.46 -3.42
N ALA A 27 -1.09 -10.62 -3.98
CA ALA A 27 -2.38 -11.27 -3.87
C ALA A 27 -2.60 -11.65 -2.38
N GLN A 28 -2.91 -10.64 -1.58
CA GLN A 28 -3.34 -10.69 -0.17
C GLN A 28 -4.55 -9.75 0.04
N ALA A 29 -5.23 -9.38 -1.05
CA ALA A 29 -5.95 -8.12 -1.18
C ALA A 29 -7.47 -8.18 -0.92
N ASP A 30 -7.99 -9.21 -0.28
CA ASP A 30 -9.40 -9.18 0.13
C ASP A 30 -9.54 -8.50 1.51
N ASP A 31 -8.76 -8.93 2.51
CA ASP A 31 -8.91 -8.44 3.90
C ASP A 31 -8.30 -7.03 4.13
N LEU A 32 -7.08 -6.78 3.64
CA LEU A 32 -6.44 -5.47 3.81
C LEU A 32 -7.21 -4.35 3.09
N THR A 33 -7.81 -4.66 1.94
CA THR A 33 -8.57 -3.68 1.16
C THR A 33 -9.83 -3.24 1.91
N ASP A 34 -10.54 -4.16 2.54
CA ASP A 34 -11.73 -3.85 3.35
C ASP A 34 -11.36 -3.00 4.57
N ILE A 35 -10.25 -3.32 5.23
CA ILE A 35 -9.72 -2.53 6.36
C ILE A 35 -9.37 -1.11 5.89
N LEU A 36 -8.71 -0.93 4.75
CA LEU A 36 -8.37 0.37 4.19
C LEU A 36 -9.63 1.19 3.87
N VAL A 37 -10.61 0.58 3.19
CA VAL A 37 -11.87 1.24 2.86
C VAL A 37 -12.64 1.64 4.12
N ALA A 38 -12.68 0.79 5.14
CA ALA A 38 -13.32 1.09 6.41
C ALA A 38 -12.59 2.22 7.15
N ALA A 39 -11.26 2.20 7.18
CA ALA A 39 -10.45 3.23 7.84
C ALA A 39 -10.63 4.60 7.19
N GLU A 40 -10.74 4.67 5.86
CA GLU A 40 -11.03 5.92 5.15
C GLU A 40 -12.45 6.44 5.39
N LYS A 41 -13.39 5.55 5.75
CA LYS A 41 -14.75 5.91 6.17
C LYS A 41 -14.83 6.30 7.65
N ASN A 42 -13.71 6.70 8.26
CA ASN A 42 -13.60 7.09 9.67
C ASN A 42 -14.00 5.99 10.67
N ASN A 43 -13.94 4.72 10.25
CA ASN A 43 -14.12 3.62 11.19
C ASN A 43 -12.88 3.55 12.12
N ILE A 44 -13.08 3.92 13.38
CA ILE A 44 -12.02 3.99 14.40
C ILE A 44 -11.33 2.62 14.57
N GLN A 45 -12.09 1.52 14.55
CA GLN A 45 -11.52 0.18 14.71
C GLN A 45 -10.60 -0.18 13.54
N ALA A 46 -11.01 0.11 12.31
CA ALA A 46 -10.17 -0.13 11.14
C ALA A 46 -8.89 0.73 11.14
N GLN A 47 -8.98 1.98 11.61
CA GLN A 47 -7.81 2.85 11.77
C GLN A 47 -6.82 2.30 12.82
N LEU A 48 -7.31 1.80 13.95
CA LEU A 48 -6.49 1.14 14.96
C LEU A 48 -5.81 -0.12 14.39
N VAL A 49 -6.55 -0.94 13.65
CA VAL A 49 -6.02 -2.14 13.01
C VAL A 49 -4.90 -1.79 12.02
N LEU A 50 -5.05 -0.77 11.17
CA LEU A 50 -3.97 -0.31 10.28
C LEU A 50 -2.75 0.21 11.04
N GLY A 51 -2.97 0.88 12.18
CA GLY A 51 -1.90 1.31 13.08
C GLY A 51 -1.04 0.13 13.53
N ILE A 52 -1.69 -0.92 14.04
CA ILE A 52 -1.06 -2.15 14.53
C ILE A 52 -0.37 -2.91 13.38
N MET A 53 -1.04 -3.03 12.23
CA MET A 53 -0.48 -3.71 11.06
C MET A 53 0.83 -3.06 10.60
N HIS A 54 0.90 -1.73 10.60
CA HIS A 54 2.14 -1.01 10.26
C HIS A 54 3.21 -1.07 11.34
N GLU A 55 2.85 -1.17 12.62
CA GLU A 55 3.81 -1.33 13.72
C GLU A 55 4.44 -2.73 13.71
N GLN A 56 3.63 -3.75 13.44
CA GLN A 56 4.03 -5.16 13.51
C GLN A 56 4.46 -5.75 12.16
N GLY A 57 4.24 -5.02 11.05
CA GLY A 57 4.51 -5.51 9.70
C GLY A 57 3.57 -6.66 9.27
N ILE A 58 2.34 -6.70 9.80
CA ILE A 58 1.36 -7.74 9.48
C ILE A 58 0.64 -7.37 8.19
N GLY A 59 0.86 -8.14 7.12
CA GLY A 59 0.19 -7.92 5.82
C GLY A 59 0.60 -6.62 5.09
N VAL A 60 1.42 -5.77 5.72
CA VAL A 60 1.96 -4.52 5.19
C VAL A 60 3.42 -4.37 5.62
N ALA A 61 4.16 -3.50 4.94
CA ALA A 61 5.51 -3.15 5.38
C ALA A 61 5.47 -2.44 6.75
N LEU A 62 6.39 -2.82 7.63
CA LEU A 62 6.63 -2.16 8.90
C LEU A 62 6.97 -0.68 8.64
N ASN A 63 6.23 0.22 9.27
CA ASN A 63 6.33 1.65 9.06
C ASN A 63 5.72 2.44 10.23
N ASP A 64 6.57 2.84 11.17
CA ASP A 64 6.16 3.58 12.37
C ASP A 64 5.46 4.90 12.05
N THR A 65 5.89 5.60 10.98
CA THR A 65 5.28 6.86 10.54
C THR A 65 3.83 6.64 10.09
N ARG A 66 3.57 5.58 9.32
CA ARG A 66 2.20 5.22 8.90
C ARG A 66 1.38 4.69 10.05
N SER A 67 1.98 3.96 10.97
CA SER A 67 1.32 3.57 12.21
C SER A 67 0.82 4.80 12.96
N ALA A 68 1.71 5.75 13.27
CA ALA A 68 1.38 6.98 13.99
C ALA A 68 0.29 7.81 13.30
N TYR A 69 0.32 7.89 11.97
CA TYR A 69 -0.74 8.55 11.19
C TYR A 69 -2.13 7.94 11.44
N TRP A 70 -2.25 6.61 11.40
CA TRP A 70 -3.53 5.94 11.61
C TRP A 70 -3.99 6.01 13.06
N TRP A 71 -3.07 5.93 14.02
CA TRP A 71 -3.36 6.15 15.43
C TRP A 71 -3.90 7.56 15.69
N GLN A 72 -3.29 8.59 15.09
CA GLN A 72 -3.77 9.96 15.24
C GLN A 72 -5.18 10.13 14.67
N ARG A 73 -5.45 9.61 13.46
CA ARG A 73 -6.80 9.66 12.88
C ARG A 73 -7.84 8.94 13.72
N ALA A 74 -7.49 7.81 14.34
CA ALA A 74 -8.38 7.07 15.24
C ALA A 74 -8.75 7.90 16.47
N LEU A 75 -7.77 8.59 17.06
CA LEU A 75 -7.99 9.51 18.17
C LEU A 75 -8.88 10.67 17.76
N ASP A 76 -8.58 11.33 16.65
CA ASP A 76 -9.34 12.48 16.15
C ASP A 76 -10.81 12.10 15.91
N ASN A 77 -11.06 10.96 15.27
CA ASN A 77 -12.43 10.47 15.04
C ASN A 77 -13.13 10.04 16.33
N GLY A 78 -12.41 9.44 17.29
CA GLY A 78 -12.96 9.09 18.60
C GLY A 78 -13.38 10.32 19.40
N TYR A 79 -12.56 11.37 19.39
CA TYR A 79 -12.93 12.64 20.03
C TYR A 79 -14.15 13.31 19.37
N VAL A 80 -14.27 13.24 18.04
CA VAL A 80 -15.44 13.76 17.31
C VAL A 80 -16.70 12.96 17.62
N ASP A 81 -16.61 11.63 17.76
CA ASP A 81 -17.75 10.76 18.06
C ASP A 81 -18.29 10.99 19.49
N ILE A 82 -17.41 11.18 20.48
CA ILE A 82 -17.78 11.46 21.88
C ILE A 82 -18.42 12.85 22.05
N ALA A 83 -18.08 13.81 21.18
CA ALA A 83 -18.52 15.20 21.29
C ALA A 83 -19.88 15.51 20.64
N LYS A 84 -20.64 14.49 20.21
CA LYS A 84 -21.87 14.62 19.43
C LYS A 84 -23.12 14.20 20.21
#